data_AF-A0A7X7TA74-F1
#
_entry.id   AF-A0A7X7TA74-F1
#
_cell.length_a   1.000
_cell.length_b   1.000
_cell.length_c   1.000
_cell.angle_alpha   90.00
_cell.angle_beta   90.00
_cell.angle_gamma   90.00
#
_symmetry.space_group_name_H-M   'P 1'
#
loop_
_entity.id
_entity.type
_entity.pdbx_description
1 polymer ?
#
loop_
_entity_poly.entity_id
_entity_poly.type
_entity_poly.pdbx_seq_one_letter_code
_entity_poly.pdbx_strand_id
1 'polypeptide(L)'
;MLHKRQEVGHRSVEQRIRDFHEFDLPLTPDDLIRQARRCMDCGIPFCHGAGCPLGNRIPEFNELVYRGQWKAACDNLHSTNNFPEITGRICPAPCETACTLGVNDQPVLIRHIEFQIVERGFSEGWIVPQLPRHKTRKRVAVVGSGPAGLAAA
;
A
#
# COMPACT_ATOMS: atom_id res chain seq x y z
N MET A 1 5.33 18.05 -15.98
CA MET A 1 5.01 17.75 -14.58
C MET A 1 6.18 18.13 -13.69
N LEU A 2 5.93 18.68 -12.49
CA LEU A 2 6.96 19.21 -11.59
C LEU A 2 7.87 18.12 -10.97
N HIS A 3 7.42 16.86 -10.93
CA HIS A 3 8.17 15.74 -10.32
C HIS A 3 8.11 14.50 -11.22
N LYS A 4 9.25 13.88 -11.51
CA LYS A 4 9.35 12.59 -12.23
C LYS A 4 9.10 11.41 -11.29
N ARG A 5 8.66 10.26 -11.84
CA ARG A 5 8.53 9.03 -11.05
C ARG A 5 9.93 8.61 -10.63
N GLN A 6 10.08 8.27 -9.36
CA GLN A 6 11.32 7.72 -8.84
C GLN A 6 11.13 6.21 -8.74
N GLU A 7 11.97 5.46 -9.46
CA GLU A 7 11.99 4.01 -9.33
C GLU A 7 12.53 3.61 -7.95
N VAL A 8 12.03 2.50 -7.43
CA VAL A 8 12.49 1.92 -6.16
C VAL A 8 13.91 1.43 -6.36
N GLY A 9 14.83 1.89 -5.51
CA GLY A 9 16.21 1.42 -5.53
C GLY A 9 16.32 -0.02 -5.06
N HIS A 10 17.37 -0.73 -5.46
CA HIS A 10 17.64 -2.07 -4.99
C HIS A 10 19.04 -2.20 -4.39
N ARG A 11 19.18 -3.09 -3.40
CA ARG A 11 20.50 -3.55 -2.93
C ARG A 11 21.29 -4.10 -4.11
N SER A 12 22.61 -3.88 -4.10
CA SER A 12 23.51 -4.36 -5.15
C SER A 12 23.41 -5.89 -5.33
N VAL A 13 23.67 -6.36 -6.56
CA VAL A 13 23.59 -7.78 -6.88
C VAL A 13 24.56 -8.57 -6.00
N GLU A 14 25.77 -8.05 -5.81
CA GLU A 14 26.85 -8.64 -5.04
C GLU A 14 26.47 -8.84 -3.56
N GLN A 15 25.64 -7.95 -3.02
CA GLN A 15 25.10 -8.07 -1.66
C GLN A 15 23.94 -9.06 -1.61
N ARG A 16 22.94 -8.94 -2.49
CA ARG A 16 21.68 -9.70 -2.39
C ARG A 16 21.80 -11.19 -2.78
N ILE A 17 22.89 -11.62 -3.39
CA ILE A 17 23.15 -13.06 -3.65
C ILE A 17 23.72 -13.79 -2.43
N ARG A 18 24.08 -13.07 -1.36
CA ARG A 18 24.73 -13.62 -0.17
C ARG A 18 23.77 -13.80 1.01
N ASP A 19 22.54 -13.31 0.89
CA ASP A 19 21.51 -13.38 1.92
C ASP A 19 20.10 -13.44 1.29
N PHE A 20 19.08 -13.57 2.13
CA PHE A 20 17.67 -13.59 1.74
C PHE A 20 16.91 -12.38 2.29
N HIS A 21 17.60 -11.28 2.59
CA HIS A 21 16.96 -10.06 3.08
C HIS A 21 16.24 -9.32 1.95
N GLU A 22 15.28 -8.48 2.32
CA GLU A 22 14.57 -7.60 1.39
C GLU A 22 15.58 -6.77 0.58
N PHE A 23 15.37 -6.72 -0.74
CA PHE A 23 16.29 -6.04 -1.65
C PHE A 23 15.78 -4.67 -2.09
N ASP A 24 14.49 -4.37 -1.92
CA ASP A 24 13.93 -3.04 -2.18
C ASP A 24 14.42 -2.04 -1.12
N LEU A 25 14.88 -0.89 -1.58
CA LEU A 25 15.30 0.21 -0.73
C LEU A 25 14.13 1.20 -0.62
N PRO A 26 13.62 1.47 0.60
CA PRO A 26 12.50 2.40 0.79
C PRO A 26 12.89 3.81 0.35
N LEU A 27 11.94 4.55 -0.22
CA LEU A 27 12.13 5.96 -0.50
C LEU A 27 12.20 6.77 0.80
N THR A 28 12.85 7.93 0.75
CA THR A 28 12.81 8.88 1.87
C THR A 28 11.40 9.42 2.06
N PRO A 29 11.00 9.87 3.26
CA PRO A 29 9.69 10.49 3.46
C PRO A 29 9.40 11.65 2.49
N ASP A 30 10.41 12.47 2.21
CA ASP A 30 10.30 13.59 1.27
C ASP A 30 10.11 13.13 -0.19
N ASP A 31 10.84 12.09 -0.61
CA ASP A 31 10.63 11.46 -1.93
C ASP A 31 9.23 10.87 -2.03
N LEU A 32 8.77 10.20 -0.96
CA LEU A 32 7.46 9.57 -0.95
C LEU A 32 6.33 10.59 -1.03
N ILE A 33 6.45 11.73 -0.34
CA ILE A 33 5.54 12.88 -0.48
C ILE A 33 5.55 13.42 -1.91
N ARG A 34 6.73 13.53 -2.55
CA ARG A 34 6.83 13.92 -3.97
C ARG A 34 6.16 12.92 -4.91
N GLN A 35 6.27 11.62 -4.64
CA GLN A 35 5.62 10.57 -5.43
C GLN A 35 4.10 10.58 -5.23
N ALA A 36 3.61 10.75 -3.99
CA ALA A 36 2.18 10.85 -3.70
C ALA A 36 1.55 12.07 -4.38
N ARG A 37 2.25 13.20 -4.45
CA ARG A 37 1.83 14.43 -5.16
C ARG A 37 1.64 14.24 -6.67
N ARG A 38 2.16 13.16 -7.27
CA ARG A 38 1.88 12.84 -8.68
C ARG A 38 0.41 12.42 -8.91
N CYS A 39 -0.31 12.05 -7.86
CA CYS A 39 -1.74 11.78 -7.95
C CYS A 39 -2.48 13.01 -8.46
N MET A 40 -3.32 12.82 -9.48
CA MET A 40 -4.06 13.92 -10.12
C MET A 40 -5.43 14.18 -9.50
N ASP A 41 -5.78 13.48 -8.40
CA ASP A 41 -7.10 13.51 -7.78
C ASP A 41 -8.24 13.36 -8.81
N CYS A 42 -8.19 12.26 -9.55
CA CYS A 42 -9.08 12.03 -10.69
C CYS A 42 -10.54 11.93 -10.23
N GLY A 43 -11.44 12.69 -10.87
CA GLY A 43 -12.89 12.61 -10.57
C GLY A 43 -13.50 11.22 -10.80
N ILE A 44 -12.92 10.41 -11.70
CA ILE A 44 -13.22 8.98 -11.84
C ILE A 44 -11.89 8.21 -11.67
N PRO A 45 -11.57 7.74 -10.45
CA PRO A 45 -10.28 7.11 -10.17
C PRO A 45 -10.26 5.64 -10.63
N PHE A 46 -9.82 5.40 -11.87
CA PHE A 46 -9.68 4.04 -12.42
C PHE A 46 -8.76 3.13 -11.60
N CYS A 47 -7.74 3.70 -10.94
CA CYS A 47 -6.85 2.95 -10.06
C CYS A 47 -7.58 2.22 -8.91
N HIS A 48 -8.61 2.84 -8.33
CA HIS A 48 -9.49 2.22 -7.33
C HIS A 48 -10.53 1.34 -8.03
N GLY A 49 -11.33 1.91 -8.93
CA GLY A 49 -12.57 1.28 -9.40
C GLY A 49 -12.39 0.15 -10.42
N ALA A 50 -11.26 0.12 -11.14
CA ALA A 50 -10.96 -0.91 -12.13
C ALA A 50 -9.61 -1.59 -11.88
N GLY A 51 -8.66 -0.88 -11.28
CA GLY A 51 -7.30 -1.35 -11.08
C GLY A 51 -7.13 -2.22 -9.83
N CYS A 52 -7.66 -1.81 -8.69
CA CYS A 52 -7.46 -2.51 -7.43
C CYS A 52 -8.59 -3.51 -7.15
N PRO A 53 -8.33 -4.83 -7.07
CA PRO A 53 -9.37 -5.82 -6.76
C PRO A 53 -10.00 -5.66 -5.37
N LEU A 54 -9.32 -4.99 -4.44
CA LEU A 54 -9.82 -4.72 -3.08
C LEU A 54 -10.65 -3.42 -3.01
N GLY A 55 -10.67 -2.62 -4.08
CA GLY A 55 -11.25 -1.28 -4.02
C GLY A 55 -10.54 -0.37 -3.02
N ASN A 56 -9.19 -0.43 -2.97
CA ASN A 56 -8.44 0.46 -2.09
C ASN A 56 -8.67 1.93 -2.48
N ARG A 57 -8.84 2.76 -1.44
CA ARG A 57 -9.04 4.22 -1.53
C ARG A 57 -7.74 4.96 -1.85
N ILE A 58 -7.22 4.69 -3.05
CA ILE A 58 -5.87 5.11 -3.48
C ILE A 58 -5.69 6.63 -3.55
N PRO A 59 -6.61 7.41 -4.16
CA PRO A 59 -6.50 8.87 -4.11
C PRO A 59 -6.45 9.40 -2.68
N GLU A 60 -7.25 8.83 -1.78
CA GLU A 60 -7.36 9.28 -0.40
C GLU A 60 -6.10 9.03 0.40
N PHE A 61 -5.53 7.81 0.37
CA PHE A 61 -4.27 7.58 1.10
C PHE A 61 -3.10 8.35 0.49
N ASN A 62 -3.09 8.59 -0.84
CA ASN A 62 -2.06 9.41 -1.46
C ASN A 62 -2.13 10.87 -0.99
N GLU A 63 -3.35 11.43 -0.91
CA GLU A 63 -3.55 12.78 -0.39
C GLU A 63 -3.13 12.89 1.08
N LEU A 64 -3.46 11.88 1.90
CA LEU A 64 -3.05 11.82 3.31
C LEU A 64 -1.53 11.75 3.44
N VAL A 65 -0.85 10.96 2.62
CA VAL A 65 0.62 10.91 2.57
C VAL A 65 1.19 12.26 2.15
N TYR A 66 0.66 12.87 1.09
CA TYR A 66 1.09 14.18 0.63
C TYR A 66 0.97 15.27 1.72
N ARG A 67 -0.08 15.22 2.54
CA ARG A 67 -0.30 16.10 3.70
C ARG A 67 0.50 15.72 4.95
N GLY A 68 1.28 14.65 4.91
CA GLY A 68 2.01 14.12 6.06
C GLY A 68 1.12 13.51 7.15
N GLN A 69 -0.12 13.16 6.84
CA GLN A 69 -1.11 12.56 7.76
C GLN A 69 -0.98 11.03 7.76
N TRP A 70 0.21 10.52 8.07
CA TRP A 70 0.58 9.11 7.95
C TRP A 70 -0.30 8.13 8.72
N LYS A 71 -0.70 8.48 9.95
CA LYS A 71 -1.58 7.64 10.76
C LYS A 71 -2.96 7.51 10.12
N ALA A 72 -3.52 8.61 9.62
CA ALA A 72 -4.78 8.57 8.89
C ALA A 72 -4.66 7.81 7.57
N ALA A 73 -3.52 7.90 6.87
CA ALA A 73 -3.25 7.09 5.68
C ALA A 73 -3.24 5.60 6.00
N CYS A 74 -2.63 5.20 7.13
CA CYS A 74 -2.62 3.82 7.62
C CYS A 74 -4.03 3.34 7.99
N ASP A 75 -4.80 4.14 8.74
CA ASP A 75 -6.19 3.84 9.08
C ASP A 75 -7.06 3.70 7.82
N ASN A 76 -6.84 4.56 6.80
CA ASN A 76 -7.53 4.49 5.51
C ASN A 76 -7.17 3.21 4.74
N LEU A 77 -5.89 2.86 4.66
CA LEU A 77 -5.40 1.67 3.96
C LEU A 77 -5.97 0.37 4.57
N HIS A 78 -5.97 0.27 5.91
CA HIS A 78 -6.54 -0.89 6.61
C HIS A 78 -8.07 -0.95 6.58
N SER A 79 -8.76 0.10 6.13
CA SER A 79 -10.22 0.08 5.99
C SER A 79 -10.70 -0.83 4.86
N THR A 80 -9.83 -1.15 3.90
CA THR A 80 -10.14 -2.01 2.74
C THR A 80 -9.19 -3.19 2.58
N ASN A 81 -7.99 -3.14 3.17
CA ASN A 81 -6.96 -4.16 3.01
C ASN A 81 -6.53 -4.75 4.35
N ASN A 82 -6.69 -6.08 4.50
CA ASN A 82 -6.24 -6.80 5.68
C ASN A 82 -4.72 -6.95 5.75
N PHE A 83 -4.03 -7.03 4.59
CA PHE A 83 -2.61 -7.34 4.49
C PHE A 83 -1.85 -6.38 3.55
N PRO A 84 -1.87 -5.06 3.82
CA PRO A 84 -1.10 -4.10 3.03
C PRO A 84 0.41 -4.38 3.03
N GLU A 85 0.95 -5.00 4.07
CA GLU A 85 2.37 -5.38 4.18
C GLU A 85 2.77 -6.49 3.19
N ILE A 86 1.80 -7.32 2.81
CA ILE A 86 2.00 -8.38 1.80
C ILE A 86 1.76 -7.79 0.42
N THR A 87 0.60 -7.18 0.21
CA THR A 87 0.18 -6.65 -1.10
C THR A 87 1.08 -5.51 -1.59
N GLY A 88 1.56 -4.64 -0.69
CA GLY A 88 2.57 -3.61 -1.01
C GLY A 88 3.91 -4.17 -1.50
N ARG A 89 4.20 -5.45 -1.24
CA ARG A 89 5.43 -6.12 -1.70
C ARG A 89 5.21 -6.95 -2.97
N ILE A 90 4.18 -7.78 -2.99
CA ILE A 90 4.04 -8.84 -4.00
C ILE A 90 2.98 -8.55 -5.07
N CYS A 91 2.10 -7.56 -4.86
CA CYS A 91 1.06 -7.25 -5.84
C CYS A 91 1.70 -6.86 -7.19
N PRO A 92 1.17 -7.32 -8.33
CA PRO A 92 1.62 -6.90 -9.66
C PRO A 92 1.18 -5.46 -10.02
N ALA A 93 0.59 -4.73 -9.06
CA ALA A 93 0.17 -3.34 -9.19
C ALA A 93 -0.76 -3.04 -10.39
N PRO A 94 -1.88 -3.77 -10.58
CA PRO A 94 -2.85 -3.44 -11.64
C PRO A 94 -3.46 -2.04 -11.47
N CYS A 95 -3.47 -1.50 -10.25
CA CYS A 95 -3.83 -0.11 -9.97
C CYS A 95 -2.90 0.92 -10.62
N GLU A 96 -1.60 0.61 -10.77
CA GLU A 96 -0.64 1.47 -11.48
C GLU A 96 -0.87 1.38 -12.99
N THR A 97 -1.14 0.19 -13.53
CA THR A 97 -1.52 0.01 -14.94
C THR A 97 -2.80 0.76 -15.30
N ALA A 98 -3.78 0.77 -14.39
CA ALA A 98 -5.05 1.49 -14.57
C ALA A 98 -4.95 3.00 -14.26
N CYS A 99 -3.80 3.51 -13.85
CA CYS A 99 -3.65 4.90 -13.45
C CYS A 99 -3.79 5.84 -14.67
N THR A 100 -4.72 6.80 -14.62
CA THR A 100 -4.94 7.79 -15.69
C THR A 100 -3.69 8.58 -16.04
N LEU A 101 -2.81 8.80 -15.06
CA LEU A 101 -1.52 9.47 -15.29
C LEU A 101 -0.68 8.72 -16.34
N GLY A 102 -0.78 7.38 -16.35
CA GLY A 102 -0.14 6.45 -17.27
C GLY A 102 -0.36 6.76 -18.76
N VAL A 103 -1.39 7.53 -19.10
CA VAL A 103 -1.68 7.93 -20.49
C VAL A 103 -0.66 8.97 -21.01
N ASN A 104 -0.18 9.86 -20.12
CA ASN A 104 0.65 11.02 -20.51
C ASN A 104 2.04 11.02 -19.84
N ASP A 105 2.23 10.29 -18.74
CA ASP A 105 3.49 10.12 -18.00
C ASP A 105 3.50 8.75 -17.31
N GLN A 106 4.55 8.41 -16.57
CA GLN A 106 4.57 7.18 -15.77
C GLN A 106 3.48 7.21 -14.66
N PRO A 107 2.91 6.07 -14.26
CA PRO A 107 1.86 6.04 -13.24
C PRO A 107 2.37 6.49 -11.86
N VAL A 108 1.43 6.77 -10.95
CA VAL A 108 1.76 7.00 -9.54
C VAL A 108 2.35 5.71 -8.95
N LEU A 109 3.33 5.83 -8.07
CA LEU A 109 4.00 4.69 -7.41
C LEU A 109 3.14 4.11 -6.26
N ILE A 110 1.91 3.71 -6.59
CA ILE A 110 0.84 3.35 -5.65
C ILE A 110 1.27 2.21 -4.73
N ARG A 111 1.84 1.13 -5.29
CA ARG A 111 2.20 -0.06 -4.52
C ARG A 111 3.29 0.24 -3.49
N HIS A 112 4.29 1.06 -3.86
CA HIS A 112 5.36 1.40 -2.92
C HIS A 112 4.89 2.39 -1.85
N ILE A 113 3.97 3.31 -2.19
CA ILE A 113 3.32 4.17 -1.20
C ILE A 113 2.54 3.32 -0.19
N GLU A 114 1.74 2.35 -0.65
CA GLU A 114 1.04 1.38 0.20
C GLU A 114 2.01 0.64 1.15
N PHE A 115 3.11 0.10 0.61
CA PHE A 115 4.17 -0.55 1.37
C PHE A 115 4.75 0.36 2.47
N GLN A 116 5.13 1.59 2.15
CA GLN A 116 5.75 2.46 3.14
C GLN A 116 4.77 3.02 4.18
N ILE A 117 3.48 3.15 3.85
CA ILE A 117 2.43 3.48 4.83
C ILE A 117 2.36 2.39 5.91
N VAL A 118 2.27 1.12 5.50
CA VAL A 118 2.11 0.01 6.46
C VAL A 118 3.38 -0.26 7.26
N GLU A 119 4.56 -0.21 6.64
CA GLU A 119 5.84 -0.36 7.36
C GLU A 119 5.98 0.71 8.45
N ARG A 120 5.62 1.97 8.10
CA ARG A 120 5.58 3.04 9.08
C ARG A 120 4.57 2.75 10.18
N GLY A 121 3.36 2.31 9.84
CA GLY A 121 2.31 1.95 10.78
C GLY A 121 2.74 0.89 11.80
N PHE A 122 3.50 -0.13 11.37
CA PHE A 122 4.11 -1.11 12.27
C PHE A 122 5.21 -0.47 13.13
N SER A 123 6.14 0.29 12.54
CA SER A 123 7.26 0.90 13.26
C SER A 123 6.82 1.90 14.35
N GLU A 124 5.71 2.60 14.12
CA GLU A 124 5.14 3.60 15.02
C GLU A 124 4.10 3.00 16.00
N GLY A 125 3.82 1.69 15.89
CA GLY A 125 2.89 0.98 16.76
C GLY A 125 1.42 1.35 16.57
N TRP A 126 1.01 1.83 15.39
CA TRP A 126 -0.39 2.20 15.11
C TRP A 126 -1.26 0.97 14.82
N ILE A 127 -0.66 -0.09 14.29
CA ILE A 127 -1.34 -1.32 13.92
C ILE A 127 -1.47 -2.20 15.17
N VAL A 128 -2.69 -2.26 15.71
CA VAL A 128 -3.00 -3.02 16.94
C VAL A 128 -4.19 -3.96 16.71
N PRO A 129 -4.30 -5.07 17.48
CA PRO A 129 -5.41 -6.01 17.35
C PRO A 129 -6.77 -5.33 17.58
N GLN A 130 -7.73 -5.58 16.68
CA GLN A 130 -9.11 -5.11 16.84
C GLN A 130 -9.94 -6.17 17.58
N LEU A 131 -9.97 -6.07 18.91
CA LEU A 131 -10.74 -6.99 19.74
C LEU A 131 -12.25 -6.71 19.65
N PRO A 132 -13.10 -7.75 19.55
CA PRO A 132 -14.54 -7.56 19.50
C PRO A 132 -15.07 -7.06 20.85
N ARG A 133 -15.94 -6.03 20.82
CA ARG A 133 -16.59 -5.50 22.04
C ARG A 133 -17.53 -6.52 22.72
N HIS A 134 -18.13 -7.41 21.93
CA HIS A 134 -19.07 -8.43 22.41
C HIS A 134 -18.84 -9.77 21.69
N LYS A 135 -19.01 -10.88 22.43
CA LYS A 135 -18.92 -12.24 21.87
C LYS A 135 -20.28 -12.73 21.38
N THR A 136 -20.35 -13.26 20.16
CA THR A 136 -21.59 -13.76 19.54
C THR A 136 -22.06 -15.12 20.08
N ARG A 137 -21.20 -15.83 20.84
CA ARG A 137 -21.38 -17.23 21.29
C ARG A 137 -21.55 -18.28 20.18
N LYS A 138 -21.41 -17.89 18.91
CA LYS A 138 -21.37 -18.80 17.76
C LYS A 138 -19.96 -19.36 17.57
N ARG A 139 -19.85 -20.51 16.90
CA ARG A 139 -18.58 -21.14 16.54
C ARG A 139 -18.48 -21.26 15.02
N VAL A 140 -17.32 -20.92 14.48
CA VAL A 140 -16.98 -21.03 13.05
C VAL A 140 -15.62 -21.71 12.97
N ALA A 141 -15.43 -22.57 11.97
CA ALA A 141 -14.15 -23.19 11.66
C ALA A 141 -13.67 -22.72 10.29
N VAL A 142 -12.40 -22.31 10.20
CA VAL A 142 -11.73 -21.95 8.96
C VAL A 142 -10.65 -23.01 8.70
N VAL A 143 -10.72 -23.67 7.54
CA VAL A 143 -9.75 -24.71 7.16
C VAL A 143 -8.73 -24.11 6.20
N GLY A 144 -7.49 -23.98 6.67
CA GLY A 144 -6.38 -23.39 5.93
C GLY A 144 -6.00 -22.00 6.44
N SER A 145 -4.70 -21.74 6.57
CA SER A 145 -4.12 -20.52 7.15
C SER A 145 -3.42 -19.64 6.12
N GLY A 146 -3.84 -19.72 4.85
CA GLY A 146 -3.40 -18.79 3.81
C GLY A 146 -4.10 -17.42 3.94
N PRO A 147 -3.82 -16.47 3.03
CA PRO A 147 -4.39 -15.12 3.08
C PRO A 147 -5.93 -15.12 3.17
N ALA A 148 -6.61 -16.00 2.43
CA ALA A 148 -8.06 -16.11 2.49
C ALA A 148 -8.57 -16.54 3.87
N GLY A 149 -7.91 -17.51 4.50
CA GLY A 149 -8.30 -18.00 5.83
C GLY A 149 -8.00 -16.98 6.93
N LEU A 150 -6.84 -16.32 6.86
CA LEU A 150 -6.45 -15.28 7.83
C LEU A 150 -7.31 -14.02 7.70
N ALA A 151 -7.75 -13.63 6.50
CA ALA A 151 -8.67 -12.49 6.32
C ALA A 151 -10.09 -12.78 6.84
N ALA A 152 -10.53 -14.05 6.73
CA ALA A 152 -11.87 -14.45 7.14
C ALA A 152 -12.01 -14.68 8.66
N ALA A 153 -10.92 -15.03 9.34
CA ALA A 153 -10.87 -15.37 10.77
C ALA A 153 -10.89 -14.12 11.67
#